data_AF-U2TGZ3-F1
#
_entry.id   AF-U2TGZ3-F1
#
_cell.length_a   1.000
_cell.length_b   1.000
_cell.length_c   1.000
_cell.angle_alpha   90.00
_cell.angle_beta   90.00
_cell.angle_gamma   90.00
#
_symmetry.space_group_name_H-M   'P 1'
#
loop_
_entity.id
_entity.type
_entity.pdbx_description
1 polymer ?
#
loop_
_entity_poly.entity_id
_entity_poly.type
_entity_poly.pdbx_seq_one_letter_code
_entity_poly.pdbx_strand_id
1 'polypeptide(L)'
;MYFNLDGIGASPTILDHELSLQADCVQSVDAKTIPTGQFISCADEKIFDFRTLRRIGEYGMDAHLQQKLVHGGYDHAFRFAGKEHIGKLLSRKSGICVDFQTSEESVVVYTCNKVQSKILLEEGKLIPHAGIALETQALPDRIHSESPERVIIALGRPYDSETVFSFSNIRNSRSIPLLFL
;
A
#
# COMPACT_ATOMS: atom_id res chain seq x y z
N MET A 1 6.37 6.06 -5.73
CA MET A 1 5.75 5.72 -7.03
C MET A 1 4.24 5.65 -6.82
N TYR A 2 3.43 6.16 -7.75
CA TYR A 2 1.96 6.01 -7.70
C TYR A 2 1.49 5.14 -8.85
N PHE A 3 0.66 4.15 -8.54
CA PHE A 3 0.01 3.29 -9.53
C PHE A 3 -1.40 3.79 -9.80
N ASN A 4 -1.76 3.78 -11.08
CA ASN A 4 -3.14 3.67 -11.55
C ASN A 4 -3.10 2.73 -12.75
N LEU A 5 -3.45 1.47 -12.53
CA LEU A 5 -3.28 0.39 -13.52
C LEU A 5 -4.21 0.51 -14.74
N ASP A 6 -5.14 1.47 -14.75
CA ASP A 6 -5.96 1.77 -15.92
C ASP A 6 -5.43 2.98 -16.70
N GLY A 7 -4.48 3.73 -16.12
CA GLY A 7 -4.11 5.06 -16.58
C GLY A 7 -5.14 6.10 -16.15
N ILE A 8 -4.66 7.26 -15.67
CA ILE A 8 -5.51 8.30 -15.09
C ILE A 8 -6.54 8.88 -16.08
N GLY A 9 -6.21 8.87 -17.38
CA GLY A 9 -7.13 9.33 -18.44
C GLY A 9 -8.28 8.36 -18.72
N ALA A 10 -8.09 7.06 -18.50
CA ALA A 10 -9.13 6.04 -18.71
C ALA A 10 -9.92 5.72 -17.44
N SER A 11 -9.27 5.80 -16.26
CA SER A 11 -9.93 5.75 -14.96
C SER A 11 -9.35 6.83 -14.04
N PRO A 12 -10.12 7.87 -13.68
CA PRO A 12 -9.61 8.98 -12.88
C PRO A 12 -9.37 8.61 -11.40
N THR A 13 -9.80 7.42 -10.95
CA THR A 13 -9.57 6.94 -9.57
C THR A 13 -9.19 5.45 -9.54
N ILE A 14 -8.55 5.04 -8.44
CA ILE A 14 -8.17 3.64 -8.16
C ILE A 14 -9.19 2.87 -7.33
N LEU A 15 -10.40 3.41 -7.11
CA LEU A 15 -11.36 2.84 -6.15
C LEU A 15 -11.84 1.42 -6.51
N ASP A 16 -11.85 1.10 -7.81
CA ASP A 16 -12.22 -0.22 -8.34
C ASP A 16 -11.02 -1.16 -8.52
N HIS A 17 -9.79 -0.68 -8.29
CA HIS A 17 -8.62 -1.56 -8.22
C HIS A 17 -8.75 -2.45 -6.99
N GLU A 18 -8.24 -3.67 -7.12
CA GLU A 18 -8.24 -4.64 -6.04
C GLU A 18 -6.84 -4.77 -5.44
N LEU A 19 -6.78 -4.82 -4.12
CA LEU A 19 -5.56 -4.94 -3.34
C LEU A 19 -5.63 -6.20 -2.49
N SER A 20 -4.52 -6.94 -2.41
CA SER A 20 -4.27 -7.91 -1.35
C SER A 20 -2.88 -7.72 -0.75
N LEU A 21 -2.77 -7.88 0.57
CA LEU A 21 -1.53 -7.77 1.34
C LEU A 21 -1.46 -8.92 2.33
N GLN A 22 -0.30 -9.58 2.45
CA GLN A 22 -0.05 -10.54 3.54
C GLN A 22 0.27 -9.80 4.84
N ALA A 23 -0.68 -9.02 5.36
CA ALA A 23 -0.50 -8.18 6.54
C ALA A 23 -1.58 -8.47 7.60
N ASP A 24 -1.14 -8.62 8.86
CA ASP A 24 -2.05 -8.96 9.97
C ASP A 24 -2.52 -7.74 10.77
N CYS A 25 -1.83 -6.62 10.65
CA CYS A 25 -2.20 -5.41 11.36
C CYS A 25 -1.77 -4.13 10.65
N VAL A 26 -2.45 -3.04 10.99
CA VAL A 26 -2.17 -1.70 10.50
C VAL A 26 -1.82 -0.78 11.67
N GLN A 27 -0.80 0.05 11.50
CA GLN A 27 -0.37 1.01 12.52
C GLN A 27 -1.36 2.19 12.56
N SER A 28 -1.90 2.48 13.75
CA SER A 28 -2.80 3.60 13.96
C SER A 28 -2.05 4.92 14.06
N VAL A 29 -2.64 5.98 13.52
CA VAL A 29 -2.15 7.35 13.59
C VAL A 29 -3.05 8.25 14.43
N ASP A 30 -2.50 9.37 14.88
CA ASP A 30 -3.22 10.44 15.58
C ASP A 30 -3.75 11.52 14.62
N ALA A 31 -4.31 12.60 15.17
CA ALA A 31 -4.84 13.73 14.41
C ALA A 31 -3.78 14.55 13.65
N LYS A 32 -2.50 14.35 13.94
CA LYS A 32 -1.37 14.90 13.18
C LYS A 32 -0.81 13.89 12.19
N THR A 33 -1.49 12.75 12.00
CA THR A 33 -1.04 11.60 11.20
C THR A 33 0.28 10.99 11.68
N ILE A 34 0.61 11.15 12.97
CA ILE A 34 1.77 10.54 13.59
C ILE A 34 1.38 9.16 14.15
N PRO A 35 2.19 8.11 13.94
CA PRO A 35 1.94 6.81 14.55
C PRO A 35 1.79 6.86 16.07
N THR A 36 0.78 6.18 16.59
CA THR A 36 0.46 6.14 18.03
C THR A 36 1.18 5.02 18.78
N GLY A 37 1.85 4.11 18.07
CA GLY A 37 2.36 2.85 18.60
C GLY A 37 1.29 1.74 18.73
N GLN A 38 0.01 2.07 18.54
CA GLN A 38 -1.08 1.09 18.56
C GLN A 38 -1.29 0.46 17.18
N PHE A 39 -1.76 -0.78 17.17
CA PHE A 39 -2.06 -1.55 15.97
C PHE A 39 -3.52 -1.98 15.96
N ILE A 40 -4.16 -1.90 14.79
CA ILE A 40 -5.47 -2.48 14.54
C ILE A 40 -5.26 -3.81 13.84
N SER A 41 -5.90 -4.86 14.35
CA SER A 41 -5.92 -6.19 13.75
C SER A 41 -6.72 -6.17 12.44
N CYS A 42 -6.09 -6.59 11.34
CA CYS A 42 -6.77 -6.73 10.05
C CYS A 42 -7.90 -7.75 10.12
N ALA A 43 -7.79 -8.77 10.98
CA ALA A 43 -8.83 -9.79 11.12
C ALA A 43 -10.10 -9.27 11.82
N ASP A 44 -9.94 -8.27 12.68
CA ASP A 44 -11.03 -7.75 13.50
C ASP A 44 -11.67 -6.50 12.88
N GLU A 45 -10.97 -5.79 11.99
CA GLU A 45 -11.44 -4.58 11.32
C GLU A 45 -11.42 -4.73 9.79
N LYS A 46 -12.58 -5.05 9.21
CA LYS A 46 -12.75 -5.35 7.78
C LYS A 46 -12.30 -4.23 6.85
N ILE A 47 -12.35 -2.98 7.29
CA ILE A 47 -11.90 -1.82 6.50
C ILE A 47 -10.40 -1.91 6.20
N PHE A 48 -9.61 -2.53 7.09
CA PHE A 48 -8.18 -2.76 6.89
C PHE A 48 -7.86 -4.21 6.49
N ASP A 49 -8.84 -5.10 6.39
CA ASP A 49 -8.60 -6.47 5.95
C ASP A 49 -8.37 -6.54 4.44
N PHE A 50 -7.11 -6.47 4.03
CA PHE A 50 -6.66 -6.76 2.65
C PHE A 50 -6.00 -8.14 2.53
N ARG A 51 -6.19 -9.06 3.49
CA ARG A 51 -5.57 -10.41 3.41
C ARG A 51 -6.09 -11.22 2.23
N THR A 52 -7.31 -10.92 1.78
CA THR A 52 -7.88 -11.40 0.53
C THR A 52 -8.03 -10.26 -0.46
N LEU A 53 -7.90 -10.57 -1.74
CA LEU A 53 -8.06 -9.60 -2.83
C LEU A 53 -9.45 -8.98 -2.80
N ARG A 54 -9.52 -7.66 -2.66
CA ARG A 54 -10.78 -6.90 -2.60
C ARG A 54 -10.62 -5.48 -3.12
N ARG A 55 -11.72 -4.81 -3.47
CA ARG A 55 -11.66 -3.43 -4.00
C ARG A 55 -11.20 -2.45 -2.94
N ILE A 56 -10.33 -1.52 -3.32
CA ILE A 56 -9.78 -0.51 -2.41
C ILE A 56 -10.92 0.36 -1.82
N GLY A 57 -11.90 0.74 -2.64
CA GLY A 57 -13.06 1.55 -2.22
C GLY A 57 -14.26 0.80 -1.63
N GLU A 58 -14.16 -0.51 -1.40
CA GLU A 58 -15.34 -1.35 -1.05
C GLU A 58 -16.11 -0.89 0.19
N TYR A 59 -15.40 -0.47 1.25
CA TYR A 59 -16.01 0.01 2.50
C TYR A 59 -16.06 1.54 2.60
N GLY A 60 -15.84 2.24 1.49
CA GLY A 60 -15.73 3.70 1.46
C GLY A 60 -14.37 4.21 1.96
N MET A 61 -14.15 5.51 1.75
CA MET A 61 -12.90 6.18 2.11
C MET A 61 -13.01 7.01 3.39
N ASP A 62 -14.18 7.10 4.02
CA ASP A 62 -14.41 7.94 5.22
C ASP A 62 -15.26 7.22 6.28
N ALA A 63 -15.24 5.88 6.28
CA ALA A 63 -16.11 5.06 7.13
C ALA A 63 -15.50 4.77 8.52
N HIS A 64 -14.18 4.84 8.65
CA HIS A 64 -13.47 4.59 9.91
C HIS A 64 -12.76 5.84 10.43
N LEU A 65 -12.58 5.95 11.76
CA LEU A 65 -11.86 7.07 12.38
C LEU A 65 -10.46 7.26 11.79
N GLN A 66 -9.70 6.18 11.62
CA GLN A 66 -8.36 6.24 11.03
C GLN A 66 -8.38 6.77 9.58
N GLN A 67 -9.39 6.44 8.77
CA GLN A 67 -9.54 7.02 7.43
C GLN A 67 -9.84 8.53 7.49
N LYS A 68 -10.68 8.96 8.44
CA LYS A 68 -10.99 10.38 8.69
C LYS A 68 -9.75 11.19 9.06
N LEU A 69 -8.92 10.65 9.96
CA LEU A 69 -7.68 11.29 10.41
C LEU A 69 -6.71 11.53 9.25
N VAL A 70 -6.79 10.70 8.21
CA VAL A 70 -5.99 10.84 6.99
C VAL A 70 -6.77 11.47 5.84
N HIS A 71 -7.80 12.29 6.08
CA HIS A 71 -8.54 13.00 5.03
C HIS A 71 -9.25 12.11 4.01
N GLY A 72 -9.81 11.00 4.49
CA GLY A 72 -10.69 10.16 3.70
C GLY A 72 -9.92 9.27 2.74
N GLY A 73 -9.21 8.26 3.23
CA GLY A 73 -8.47 7.30 2.41
C GLY A 73 -7.67 6.33 3.26
N TYR A 74 -6.59 5.79 2.69
CA TYR A 74 -5.56 5.08 3.44
C TYR A 74 -4.27 5.88 3.33
N ASP A 75 -3.57 6.02 4.46
CA ASP A 75 -2.25 6.63 4.60
C ASP A 75 -1.58 5.96 5.81
N HIS A 76 -1.56 4.62 5.79
CA HIS A 76 -1.22 3.80 6.97
C HIS A 76 -0.23 2.71 6.61
N ALA A 77 0.64 2.38 7.56
CA ALA A 77 1.56 1.26 7.46
C ALA A 77 0.87 -0.05 7.81
N PHE A 78 0.82 -0.97 6.86
CA PHE A 78 0.42 -2.36 7.05
C PHE A 78 1.66 -3.18 7.35
N ARG A 79 1.70 -3.83 8.51
CA ARG A 79 2.82 -4.69 8.91
C ARG A 79 2.61 -6.09 8.34
N PHE A 80 3.59 -6.57 7.58
CA PHE A 80 3.54 -7.90 6.98
C PHE A 80 3.54 -9.00 8.05
N ALA A 81 2.95 -10.13 7.68
CA ALA A 81 2.92 -11.35 8.45
C ALA A 81 3.96 -12.35 7.92
N GLY A 82 4.55 -13.15 8.80
CA GLY A 82 5.39 -14.28 8.40
C GLY A 82 6.72 -13.87 7.73
N LYS A 83 7.19 -14.70 6.79
CA LYS A 83 8.48 -14.54 6.09
C LYS A 83 8.34 -14.04 4.65
N GLU A 84 7.14 -14.12 4.08
CA GLU A 84 6.87 -13.71 2.70
C GLU A 84 6.13 -12.37 2.70
N HIS A 85 6.87 -11.28 2.48
CA HIS A 85 6.28 -9.94 2.44
C HIS A 85 5.77 -9.64 1.03
N ILE A 86 4.57 -10.14 0.74
CA ILE A 86 3.96 -10.11 -0.59
C ILE A 86 2.68 -9.29 -0.61
N GLY A 87 2.47 -8.53 -1.68
CA GLY A 87 1.19 -7.94 -2.01
C GLY A 87 0.89 -7.94 -3.51
N LYS A 88 -0.37 -7.64 -3.84
CA LYS A 88 -0.88 -7.64 -5.21
C LYS A 88 -1.84 -6.47 -5.42
N LEU A 89 -1.64 -5.73 -6.49
CA LEU A 89 -2.57 -4.72 -6.99
C LEU A 89 -3.08 -5.16 -8.37
N LEU A 90 -4.40 -5.21 -8.55
CA LEU A 90 -5.03 -5.67 -9.77
C LEU A 90 -6.03 -4.62 -10.28
N SER A 91 -6.03 -4.36 -11.58
CA SER A 91 -7.21 -3.82 -12.26
C SER A 91 -7.85 -4.89 -13.12
N ARG A 92 -9.13 -5.19 -12.87
CA ARG A 92 -9.92 -6.05 -13.76
C ARG A 92 -10.24 -5.37 -15.10
N LYS A 93 -10.27 -4.04 -15.12
CA LYS A 93 -10.60 -3.23 -16.31
C LYS A 93 -9.50 -3.27 -17.36
N SER A 94 -8.24 -3.03 -16.98
CA SER A 94 -7.10 -3.20 -17.90
C SER A 94 -6.60 -4.65 -17.96
N GLY A 95 -6.85 -5.44 -16.92
CA GLY A 95 -6.27 -6.77 -16.73
C GLY A 95 -4.82 -6.73 -16.25
N ILE A 96 -4.25 -5.55 -16.00
CA ILE A 96 -2.89 -5.40 -15.49
C ILE A 96 -2.87 -5.77 -14.01
N CYS A 97 -1.88 -6.58 -13.63
CA CYS A 97 -1.59 -6.99 -12.27
C CYS A 97 -0.16 -6.59 -11.92
N VAL A 98 0.03 -6.08 -10.70
CA VAL A 98 1.33 -5.80 -10.10
C VAL A 98 1.42 -6.63 -8.83
N ASP A 99 2.25 -7.67 -8.88
CA ASP A 99 2.70 -8.37 -7.70
C ASP A 99 3.93 -7.66 -7.15
N PHE A 100 4.07 -7.57 -5.85
CA PHE A 100 5.28 -7.03 -5.24
C PHE A 100 5.75 -7.88 -4.07
N GLN A 101 7.07 -7.95 -3.91
CA GLN A 101 7.76 -8.60 -2.81
C GLN A 101 8.81 -7.66 -2.26
N THR A 102 9.05 -7.69 -0.95
CA THR A 102 10.04 -6.84 -0.30
C THR A 102 10.79 -7.56 0.82
N SER A 103 11.98 -7.06 1.19
CA SER A 103 12.66 -7.44 2.43
C SER A 103 12.21 -6.61 3.65
N GLU A 104 11.41 -5.56 3.44
CA GLU A 104 10.96 -4.63 4.49
C GLU A 104 9.76 -5.15 5.30
N GLU A 105 9.67 -4.76 6.57
CA GLU A 105 8.65 -5.30 7.51
C GLU A 105 7.23 -4.73 7.31
N SER A 106 7.07 -3.66 6.53
CA SER A 106 5.78 -3.02 6.32
C SER A 106 5.63 -2.40 4.93
N VAL A 107 4.40 -2.06 4.57
CA VAL A 107 4.07 -1.24 3.41
C VAL A 107 3.13 -0.12 3.84
N VAL A 108 3.50 1.13 3.57
CA VAL A 108 2.55 2.25 3.66
C VAL A 108 1.69 2.25 2.41
N VAL A 109 0.39 2.11 2.62
CA VAL A 109 -0.62 2.24 1.58
C VAL A 109 -1.16 3.66 1.63
N TYR A 110 -0.81 4.45 0.61
CA TYR A 110 -1.30 5.83 0.47
C TYR A 110 -2.18 5.98 -0.77
N THR A 111 -3.45 6.34 -0.60
CA THR A 111 -4.44 6.45 -1.69
C THR A 111 -4.64 7.87 -2.21
N CYS A 112 -3.58 8.69 -2.18
CA CYS A 112 -3.57 10.02 -2.80
C CYS A 112 -4.75 10.91 -2.34
N ASN A 113 -5.07 10.86 -1.06
CA ASN A 113 -6.22 11.53 -0.44
C ASN A 113 -6.02 13.05 -0.23
N LYS A 114 -4.79 13.53 -0.04
CA LYS A 114 -4.50 14.95 0.29
C LYS A 114 -4.32 15.87 -0.94
N VAL A 115 -4.91 15.53 -2.09
CA VAL A 115 -4.77 16.33 -3.31
C VAL A 115 -5.63 17.60 -3.23
N GLN A 116 -4.99 18.74 -2.94
CA GLN A 116 -5.62 20.05 -2.90
C GLN A 116 -5.59 20.71 -4.29
N SER A 117 -6.63 20.43 -5.09
CA SER A 117 -7.04 21.08 -6.36
C SER A 117 -6.01 21.45 -7.45
N LYS A 118 -6.24 20.88 -8.64
CA LYS A 118 -5.79 21.27 -10.01
C LYS A 118 -4.30 21.13 -10.32
N ILE A 119 -3.73 19.96 -10.05
CA ILE A 119 -2.59 19.50 -10.84
C ILE A 119 -3.14 18.87 -12.12
N LEU A 120 -3.00 19.59 -13.23
CA LEU A 120 -3.23 19.04 -14.57
C LEU A 120 -1.99 18.21 -14.93
N LEU A 121 -2.21 16.93 -15.19
CA LEU A 121 -1.22 16.05 -15.80
C LEU A 121 -1.53 15.98 -17.30
N GLU A 122 -0.53 15.62 -18.10
CA GLU A 122 -0.70 15.44 -19.55
C GLU A 122 -1.84 14.46 -19.87
N GLU A 123 -1.95 13.40 -19.06
CA GLU A 123 -2.89 12.29 -19.27
C GLU A 123 -4.21 12.44 -18.49
N GLY A 124 -4.38 13.47 -17.66
CA GLY A 124 -5.59 13.63 -16.85
C GLY A 124 -5.45 14.61 -15.69
N LYS A 125 -6.40 14.58 -14.75
CA LYS A 125 -6.41 15.47 -13.58
C LYS A 125 -6.05 14.68 -12.34
N LEU A 126 -5.06 15.14 -11.59
CA LEU A 126 -4.83 14.61 -10.26
C LEU A 126 -5.99 15.07 -9.35
N ILE A 127 -6.76 14.08 -8.89
CA ILE A 127 -7.86 14.23 -7.95
C ILE A 127 -7.63 13.27 -6.77
N PRO A 128 -8.34 13.42 -5.64
CA PRO A 128 -8.30 12.42 -4.59
C PRO A 128 -8.51 11.01 -5.14
N HIS A 129 -7.66 10.07 -4.73
CA HIS A 129 -7.67 8.67 -5.17
C HIS A 129 -7.31 8.44 -6.64
N ALA A 130 -6.65 9.40 -7.30
CA ALA A 130 -6.16 9.20 -8.67
C ALA A 130 -5.06 8.15 -8.80
N GLY A 131 -4.41 7.78 -7.70
CA GLY A 131 -3.38 6.75 -7.65
C GLY A 131 -3.20 6.19 -6.25
N ILE A 132 -2.41 5.11 -6.17
CA ILE A 132 -2.00 4.45 -4.93
C ILE A 132 -0.49 4.32 -4.89
N ALA A 133 0.13 4.74 -3.78
CA ALA A 133 1.51 4.41 -3.48
C ALA A 133 1.56 3.18 -2.56
N LEU A 134 2.52 2.30 -2.83
CA LEU A 134 2.83 1.10 -2.05
C LEU A 134 4.29 1.23 -1.61
N GLU A 135 4.50 1.84 -0.45
CA GLU A 135 5.81 2.25 0.03
C GLU A 135 6.33 1.24 1.06
N THR A 136 7.13 0.28 0.61
CA THR A 136 7.72 -0.76 1.46
C THR A 136 8.88 -0.20 2.29
N GLN A 137 8.83 -0.36 3.60
CA GLN A 137 9.80 0.23 4.53
C GLN A 137 9.66 -0.36 5.95
N ALA A 138 10.58 0.03 6.84
CA ALA A 138 10.39 -0.10 8.28
C ALA A 138 9.13 0.65 8.73
N LEU A 139 8.55 0.25 9.87
CA LEU A 139 7.37 0.95 10.37
C LEU A 139 7.66 2.46 10.57
N PRO A 140 6.76 3.36 10.15
CA PRO A 140 6.88 4.78 10.42
C PRO A 140 7.07 5.08 11.91
N ASP A 141 7.84 6.13 12.19
CA ASP A 141 8.20 6.61 13.52
C ASP A 141 8.96 5.59 14.40
N ARG A 142 9.58 4.57 13.78
CA ARG A 142 10.34 3.53 14.49
C ARG A 142 11.42 4.08 15.42
N ILE A 143 12.03 5.22 15.09
CA ILE A 143 13.07 5.88 15.89
C ILE A 143 12.60 6.29 17.29
N HIS A 144 11.29 6.51 17.48
CA HIS A 144 10.69 6.84 18.78
C HIS A 144 9.98 5.65 19.44
N SER A 145 10.12 4.44 18.87
CA SER A 145 9.53 3.21 19.40
C SER A 145 10.48 2.45 20.34
N GLU A 146 10.02 1.32 20.90
CA GLU A 146 10.82 0.46 21.78
C GLU A 146 11.98 -0.27 21.09
N SER A 147 12.07 -0.24 19.74
CA SER A 147 13.13 -0.93 18.97
C SER A 147 13.73 -0.03 17.88
N PRO A 148 14.33 1.12 18.23
CA PRO A 148 14.83 2.10 17.28
C PRO A 148 16.08 1.63 16.52
N GLU A 149 16.81 0.65 17.04
CA GLU A 149 18.05 0.11 16.48
C GLU A 149 17.87 -0.58 15.11
N ARG A 150 16.62 -0.84 14.70
CA ARG A 150 16.29 -1.35 13.36
C ARG A 150 16.40 -0.28 12.27
N VAL A 151 16.26 0.99 12.61
CA VAL A 151 16.32 2.12 11.67
C VAL A 151 17.54 3.02 11.88
N ILE A 152 18.43 2.65 12.80
CA ILE A 152 19.70 3.33 13.03
C ILE A 152 20.79 2.63 12.22
N ILE A 153 21.31 3.33 11.21
CA ILE A 153 22.46 2.86 10.43
C ILE A 153 23.75 3.30 11.16
N ALA A 154 24.43 2.32 11.74
CA ALA A 154 25.69 2.53 12.46
C ALA A 154 26.90 2.23 11.57
N LEU A 155 28.04 2.84 11.87
CA LEU A 155 29.30 2.54 11.19
C LEU A 155 29.62 1.04 11.28
N GLY A 156 29.93 0.41 10.15
CA GLY A 156 30.21 -1.03 10.08
C GLY A 156 28.98 -1.94 10.04
N ARG A 157 27.76 -1.39 10.06
CA ARG A 157 26.52 -2.13 9.85
C ARG A 157 25.86 -1.69 8.53
N PRO A 158 26.15 -2.37 7.40
CA PRO A 158 25.52 -2.01 6.14
C PRO A 158 24.00 -2.19 6.23
N TYR A 159 23.27 -1.31 5.57
CA TYR A 159 21.83 -1.40 5.38
C TYR A 159 21.56 -1.84 3.94
N ASP A 160 20.70 -2.84 3.80
CA ASP A 160 20.28 -3.40 2.52
C ASP A 160 18.77 -3.60 2.56
N SER A 161 18.10 -3.24 1.47
CA SER A 161 16.66 -3.31 1.32
C SER A 161 16.30 -3.48 -0.14
N GLU A 162 15.40 -4.41 -0.43
CA GLU A 162 14.97 -4.73 -1.78
C GLU A 162 13.45 -4.77 -1.86
N THR A 163 12.93 -4.18 -2.93
CA THR A 163 11.53 -4.32 -3.32
C THR A 163 11.44 -4.55 -4.81
N VAL A 164 10.77 -5.64 -5.19
CA VAL A 164 10.57 -6.05 -6.58
C VAL A 164 9.10 -5.89 -6.94
N PHE A 165 8.81 -5.14 -7.99
CA PHE A 165 7.48 -5.04 -8.59
C PHE A 165 7.46 -5.82 -9.91
N SER A 166 6.60 -6.83 -9.98
CA SER A 166 6.44 -7.72 -11.14
C SER A 166 5.11 -7.45 -11.83
N PHE A 167 5.16 -7.09 -13.11
CA PHE A 167 3.99 -6.73 -13.90
C PHE A 167 3.55 -7.92 -14.75
N SER A 168 2.25 -8.19 -14.77
CA SER A 168 1.64 -9.20 -15.63
C SER A 168 0.28 -8.73 -16.16
N ASN A 169 -0.30 -9.50 -17.09
CA ASN A 169 -1.66 -9.27 -17.55
C ASN A 169 -2.46 -10.57 -17.45
N ILE A 170 -3.55 -10.54 -16.69
CA ILE A 170 -4.40 -11.72 -16.43
C ILE A 170 -5.10 -12.25 -17.69
N ARG A 171 -5.11 -11.47 -18.78
CA ARG A 171 -5.70 -11.86 -20.07
C ARG A 171 -4.70 -12.59 -20.98
N ASN A 172 -3.40 -12.48 -20.70
CA ASN A 172 -2.32 -12.99 -21.57
C ASN A 172 -1.43 -14.04 -20.88
N SER A 173 -1.86 -14.65 -19.77
CA SER A 173 -1.02 -15.59 -19.02
C SER A 173 -0.79 -16.90 -19.80
N ARG A 174 0.31 -16.95 -20.58
CA ARG A 174 1.09 -18.17 -20.74
C ARG A 174 1.98 -18.28 -19.52
N SER A 175 1.68 -19.21 -18.64
CA SER A 175 2.46 -19.53 -17.45
C SER A 175 3.87 -19.93 -17.87
N ILE A 176 4.89 -19.16 -17.50
CA ILE A 176 6.27 -19.64 -17.46
C ILE A 176 6.50 -20.07 -16.01
N PRO A 177 6.65 -21.36 -15.70
CA PRO A 177 6.98 -21.78 -14.36
C PRO A 177 8.41 -21.31 -14.04
N LEU A 178 8.54 -20.52 -12.97
CA LEU A 178 9.83 -20.25 -12.33
C LEU A 178 10.35 -21.56 -11.75
N LEU A 179 11.32 -22.17 -12.44
CA LEU A 179 12.19 -23.18 -11.86
C LEU A 179 13.19 -22.42 -10.96
N PHE A 180 13.10 -22.59 -9.66
CA PHE A 180 14.21 -22.25 -8.77
C PHE A 180 15.26 -23.38 -8.92
N LEU A 181 16.48 -23.02 -9.34
CA LEU A 181 17.68 -23.85 -9.20
C LEU A 181 18.25 -23.69 -7.79
#